data_AF-A0AAD0F881-F1
#
_entry.id   AF-A0AAD0F881-F1
#
_cell.length_a   1.000
_cell.length_b   1.000
_cell.length_c   1.000
_cell.angle_alpha   90.00
_cell.angle_beta   90.00
_cell.angle_gamma   90.00
#
_symmetry.space_group_name_H-M   'P 1'
#
loop_
_entity.id
_entity.type
_entity.pdbx_description
1 polymer ?
#
loop_
_entity_poly.entity_id
_entity_poly.type
_entity_poly.pdbx_seq_one_letter_code
_entity_poly.pdbx_strand_id
1 'polypeptide(L)' 'MTPITKPAQAPQQRAGAAIVAGPWPDYTAFRHLLEADRWRAYECAKRHRADLVAQGFETAEPYDAFVRRVCEELQL' A
#
# COMPACT_ATOMS: atom_id res chain seq x y z
N MET A 1 15.06 23.47 13.48
CA MET A 1 13.71 23.39 14.07
C MET A 1 12.74 23.04 12.95
N THR A 2 12.16 21.83 12.96
CA THR A 2 11.04 21.43 12.09
C THR A 2 10.10 20.54 12.93
N PRO A 3 8.78 20.82 12.97
CA PRO A 3 7.87 20.18 13.92
C PRO A 3 7.26 18.86 13.40
N ILE A 4 6.67 18.16 14.36
CA ILE A 4 6.19 16.77 14.49
C ILE A 4 4.99 16.44 13.55
N THR A 5 4.81 15.15 13.18
CA THR A 5 3.61 14.30 13.50
C THR A 5 3.12 13.38 12.37
N LYS A 6 3.24 12.06 12.58
CA LYS A 6 2.11 11.14 12.42
C LYS A 6 2.31 9.96 13.40
N PRO A 7 1.39 9.70 14.34
CA PRO A 7 1.47 8.48 15.13
C PRO A 7 1.31 7.31 14.17
N ALA A 8 2.20 6.32 14.25
CA ALA A 8 1.95 5.00 13.68
C ALA A 8 0.62 4.52 14.27
N GLN A 9 -0.44 4.50 13.44
CA GLN A 9 -1.75 4.01 13.85
C GLN A 9 -1.55 2.55 14.28
N ALA A 10 -1.69 2.31 15.58
CA ALA A 10 -1.71 0.96 16.13
C ALA A 10 -2.75 0.14 15.33
N PRO A 11 -2.42 -1.09 14.89
CA PRO A 11 -3.34 -1.92 14.15
C PRO A 11 -4.66 -2.03 14.94
N GLN A 12 -5.76 -1.53 14.37
CA GLN A 12 -7.07 -1.66 15.00
C GLN A 12 -7.47 -3.14 14.91
N GLN A 13 -7.23 -3.91 15.96
CA GLN A 13 -7.63 -5.31 16.00
C GLN A 13 -9.16 -5.40 16.09
N ARG A 14 -9.81 -5.78 14.99
CA ARG A 14 -11.23 -6.13 15.00
C ARG A 14 -11.28 -7.67 15.06
N ALA A 15 -11.80 -8.22 16.16
CA ALA A 15 -12.03 -9.65 16.33
C ALA A 15 -10.83 -10.57 16.00
N GLY A 16 -9.63 -10.27 16.52
CA GLY A 16 -8.46 -11.15 16.44
C GLY A 16 -7.61 -11.02 15.16
N ALA A 17 -8.06 -10.28 14.16
CA ALA A 17 -7.27 -9.97 12.97
C ALA A 17 -6.53 -8.63 13.15
N ALA A 18 -5.23 -8.61 12.87
CA ALA A 18 -4.45 -7.38 12.83
C ALA A 18 -4.80 -6.61 11.55
N ILE A 19 -5.55 -5.51 11.67
CA ILE A 19 -5.85 -4.64 10.53
C ILE A 19 -4.66 -3.69 10.32
N VAL A 20 -3.94 -3.85 9.21
CA VAL A 20 -2.93 -2.86 8.80
C VAL A 20 -3.67 -1.71 8.12
N ALA A 21 -3.90 -0.65 8.89
CA ALA A 21 -4.53 0.59 8.44
C ALA A 21 -3.53 1.62 7.85
N GLY A 22 -2.28 1.20 7.61
CA GLY A 22 -1.25 2.01 6.94
C GLY A 22 -0.15 2.57 7.85
N PRO A 23 0.84 3.27 7.27
CA PRO A 23 0.85 3.81 5.90
C PRO A 23 1.20 2.75 4.84
N TRP A 24 0.38 2.69 3.79
CA TRP A 24 0.70 1.89 2.61
C TRP A 24 1.91 2.47 1.87
N PRO A 25 2.64 1.67 1.08
CA PRO A 25 3.69 2.20 0.23
C PRO A 25 3.11 3.23 -0.75
N ASP A 26 3.77 4.38 -0.81
CA ASP A 26 3.54 5.42 -1.81
C ASP A 26 4.35 5.08 -3.06
N TYR A 27 3.71 5.17 -4.23
CA TYR A 27 4.35 4.81 -5.49
C TYR A 27 4.57 6.03 -6.40
N THR A 28 4.17 7.24 -5.99
CA THR A 28 4.43 8.48 -6.74
C THR A 28 5.90 8.65 -7.07
N ALA A 29 6.80 8.18 -6.19
CA ALA A 29 8.23 8.23 -6.43
C ALA A 29 8.65 7.43 -7.67
N PHE A 30 7.90 6.43 -8.13
CA PHE A 30 8.26 5.61 -9.30
C PHE A 30 7.71 6.14 -10.63
N ARG A 31 6.90 7.21 -10.61
CA ARG A 31 6.30 7.81 -11.82
C ARG A 31 7.32 8.22 -12.89
N HIS A 32 8.53 8.58 -12.47
CA HIS A 32 9.61 9.04 -13.35
C HIS A 32 10.39 7.88 -14.00
N LEU A 33 10.11 6.64 -13.59
CA LEU A 33 10.75 5.46 -14.17
C LEU A 33 10.17 5.14 -15.55
N LEU A 34 10.89 4.28 -16.28
CA LEU A 34 10.42 3.70 -17.53
C LEU A 34 9.18 2.85 -17.29
N GLU A 35 8.34 2.73 -18.30
CA GLU A 35 7.06 2.00 -18.21
C GLU A 35 7.24 0.56 -17.70
N ALA A 36 8.29 -0.15 -18.16
CA ALA A 36 8.60 -1.51 -17.71
C ALA A 36 8.88 -1.59 -16.19
N ASP A 37 9.58 -0.60 -15.63
CA ASP A 37 9.85 -0.54 -14.19
C ASP A 37 8.61 -0.13 -13.40
N ARG A 38 7.73 0.70 -13.97
CA ARG A 38 6.42 1.02 -13.38
C ARG A 38 5.54 -0.23 -13.31
N TRP A 39 5.50 -1.04 -14.36
CA TRP A 39 4.81 -2.34 -14.33
C TRP A 39 5.39 -3.30 -13.29
N ARG A 40 6.72 -3.36 -13.14
CA ARG A 40 7.37 -4.15 -12.08
C ARG A 40 6.98 -3.66 -10.67
N ALA A 41 6.92 -2.35 -10.46
CA ALA A 41 6.47 -1.76 -9.21
C ALA A 41 5.00 -2.14 -8.91
N TYR A 42 4.13 -2.09 -9.92
CA TYR A 42 2.73 -2.53 -9.79
C TYR A 42 2.61 -4.02 -9.42
N GLU A 43 3.37 -4.89 -10.06
CA GLU A 43 3.39 -6.33 -9.73
C GLU A 43 3.88 -6.58 -8.31
N CYS A 44 4.96 -5.89 -7.90
CA CYS A 44 5.48 -5.95 -6.53
C CYS A 44 4.42 -5.51 -5.51
N ALA A 45 3.70 -4.42 -5.80
CA ALA A 45 2.62 -3.91 -4.95
C ALA A 45 1.51 -4.96 -4.75
N LYS A 46 1.05 -5.59 -5.83
CA LYS A 46 0.03 -6.66 -5.76
C LYS A 46 0.52 -7.86 -4.97
N ARG A 47 1.78 -8.29 -5.19
CA ARG A 47 2.38 -9.43 -4.48
C ARG A 47 2.47 -9.15 -2.99
N HIS A 48 2.92 -7.95 -2.62
CA HIS A 48 3.02 -7.52 -1.22
C HIS A 48 1.66 -7.53 -0.52
N ARG A 49 0.61 -7.03 -1.18
CA ARG A 49 -0.75 -7.09 -0.65
C ARG A 49 -1.24 -8.53 -0.48
N ALA A 50 -1.00 -9.40 -1.46
CA ALA A 50 -1.38 -10.81 -1.37
C ALA A 50 -0.66 -11.53 -0.22
N ASP A 51 0.61 -11.21 -0.01
CA ASP A 51 1.42 -11.74 1.09
C ASP A 51 0.89 -11.29 2.46
N LEU A 52 0.52 -10.01 2.60
CA LEU A 52 -0.15 -9.49 3.80
C LEU A 52 -1.46 -10.23 4.09
N VAL A 53 -2.30 -10.42 3.07
CA VAL A 53 -3.56 -11.19 3.23
C VAL A 53 -3.27 -12.64 3.62
N ALA A 54 -2.26 -13.28 3.01
CA ALA A 54 -1.85 -14.65 3.33
C ALA A 54 -1.31 -14.79 4.77
N GLN A 55 -0.67 -13.74 5.30
CA GLN A 55 -0.24 -13.65 6.69
C GLN A 55 -1.39 -13.39 7.68
N GLY A 56 -2.63 -13.22 7.19
CA GLY A 56 -3.81 -12.96 8.01
C GLY A 56 -4.06 -11.48 8.32
N PHE A 57 -3.40 -10.56 7.61
CA PHE A 57 -3.71 -9.14 7.72
C PHE A 57 -4.93 -8.79 6.89
N GLU A 58 -5.93 -8.18 7.52
CA GLU A 58 -7.07 -7.62 6.81
C GLU A 58 -6.70 -6.25 6.22
N THR A 59 -6.85 -6.12 4.91
CA THR A 59 -6.62 -4.87 4.20
C THR A 59 -7.83 -3.95 4.39
N ALA A 60 -7.65 -2.81 5.05
CA ALA A 60 -8.74 -1.84 5.26
C ALA A 60 -9.24 -1.17 3.95
N GLU A 61 -8.41 -1.14 2.91
CA GLU A 61 -8.73 -0.60 1.59
C GLU A 61 -9.21 -1.74 0.67
N PRO A 62 -10.35 -1.62 -0.05
CA PRO A 62 -10.78 -2.65 -1.01
C PRO A 62 -9.78 -2.79 -2.17
N TYR A 63 -9.72 -3.98 -2.78
CA TYR A 63 -8.74 -4.28 -3.82
C TYR A 63 -8.82 -3.30 -5.02
N ASP A 64 -10.03 -2.95 -5.45
CA ASP A 64 -10.25 -1.96 -6.51
C ASP A 64 -9.69 -0.57 -6.19
N ALA A 65 -9.89 -0.08 -4.96
CA ALA A 65 -9.36 1.21 -4.55
C ALA A 65 -7.83 1.21 -4.52
N PHE A 66 -7.24 0.10 -4.06
CA PHE A 66 -5.79 -0.09 -4.10
C PHE A 66 -5.25 -0.11 -5.54
N VAL A 67 -5.85 -0.89 -6.43
CA VAL A 67 -5.41 -0.96 -7.83
C VAL A 67 -5.50 0.41 -8.49
N ARG A 68 -6.63 1.12 -8.30
CA ARG A 68 -6.80 2.47 -8.82
C ARG A 68 -5.72 3.42 -8.33
N ARG A 69 -5.47 3.45 -7.01
CA ARG A 69 -4.42 4.29 -6.43
C ARG A 69 -3.07 3.96 -7.05
N VAL A 70 -2.67 2.69 -7.08
CA VAL A 70 -1.36 2.28 -7.58
C VAL A 70 -1.21 2.61 -9.08
N CYS A 71 -2.26 2.44 -9.89
CA CYS A 71 -2.27 2.86 -11.29
C CYS A 71 -2.13 4.39 -11.44
N GLU A 72 -2.88 5.17 -10.67
CA GLU A 72 -2.79 6.65 -10.69
C GLU A 72 -1.38 7.13 -10.29
N GLU A 73 -0.79 6.53 -9.26
CA GLU A 73 0.54 6.83 -8.73
C GLU A 73 1.66 6.48 -9.73
N LEU A 74 1.51 5.37 -10.43
CA LEU A 74 2.47 4.86 -11.43
C LEU A 74 2.18 5.36 -12.85
N GLN A 75 1.12 6.14 -13.06
CA GLN A 75 0.65 6.58 -14.38
C GLN A 75 0.56 5.42 -15.39
N LEU A 76 -0.06 4.31 -14.95
CA LEU A 76 -0.33 3.10 -15.74
C LEU A 76 -1.77 3.10 -16.28
#